data_AF-A0A6C0DD59-F1
#
_entry.id   AF-A0A6C0DD59-F1
#
_cell.length_a   1.000
_cell.length_b   1.000
_cell.length_c   1.000
_cell.angle_alpha   90.00
_cell.angle_beta   90.00
_cell.angle_gamma   90.00
#
_symmetry.space_group_name_H-M   'P 1'
#
loop_
_entity.id
_entity.type
_entity.pdbx_description
1 polymer ?
#
loop_
_entity_poly.entity_id
_entity_poly.type
_entity_poly.pdbx_seq_one_letter_code
_entity_poly.pdbx_strand_id
1 'polypeptide(L)'
;MKKTMKIEVHERVLHIIYPSPSDIPADLLEISDAYEGATYPRVGFNFPFSFMCTHTPRHSLTSYDVDYVIGYPEHDILTKRHELQHAKYHMDSTYRASIQTLWDSFPSSFQQKVIQQLLHMKYPNRMEILLDEFQAYYTTEKPNFFGKVRR
;
A
#
# COMPACT_ATOMS: atom_id res chain seq x y z
N MET A 1 20.59 -22.73 2.53
CA MET A 1 20.92 -21.30 2.62
C MET A 1 19.64 -20.56 2.94
N LYS A 2 19.59 -19.74 4.00
CA LYS A 2 18.44 -18.83 4.20
C LYS A 2 18.48 -17.80 3.07
N LYS A 3 17.42 -17.71 2.27
CA LYS A 3 17.30 -16.62 1.28
C LYS A 3 17.27 -15.30 2.05
N THR A 4 18.10 -14.35 1.63
CA THR A 4 18.15 -13.01 2.22
C THR A 4 17.19 -12.09 1.49
N MET A 5 16.65 -11.11 2.21
CA MET A 5 15.91 -9.98 1.65
C MET A 5 16.74 -9.29 0.55
N LYS A 6 16.08 -8.89 -0.53
CA LYS A 6 16.65 -8.12 -1.63
C LYS A 6 16.10 -6.71 -1.60
N ILE A 7 16.94 -5.75 -1.97
CA ILE A 7 16.56 -4.35 -2.07
C ILE A 7 16.88 -3.88 -3.49
N GLU A 8 15.90 -3.27 -4.14
CA GLU A 8 16.03 -2.72 -5.50
C GLU A 8 15.43 -1.32 -5.56
N VAL A 9 15.91 -0.47 -6.47
CA VAL A 9 15.34 0.86 -6.72
C VAL A 9 14.86 0.92 -8.15
N HIS A 10 13.59 1.28 -8.34
CA HIS A 10 12.97 1.47 -9.66
C HIS A 10 12.12 2.74 -9.63
N GLU A 11 12.31 3.65 -10.58
CA GLU A 11 11.45 4.85 -10.73
C GLU A 11 11.25 5.67 -9.44
N ARG A 12 12.31 5.82 -8.62
CA ARG A 12 12.27 6.48 -7.29
C ARG A 12 11.43 5.74 -6.23
N VAL A 13 11.14 4.46 -6.43
CA VAL A 13 10.53 3.56 -5.45
C VAL A 13 11.57 2.56 -4.96
N LEU A 14 11.67 2.39 -3.64
CA LEU A 14 12.49 1.36 -3.00
C LEU A 14 11.66 0.08 -2.82
N HIS A 15 12.09 -0.99 -3.47
CA HIS A 15 11.48 -2.30 -3.39
C HIS A 15 12.20 -3.17 -2.37
N ILE A 16 11.47 -3.62 -1.36
CA ILE A 16 11.95 -4.53 -0.34
C ILE A 16 11.32 -5.90 -0.59
N ILE A 17 12.12 -6.86 -1.06
CA ILE A 17 11.64 -8.15 -1.54
C ILE A 17 12.11 -9.23 -0.56
N TYR A 18 11.18 -9.91 0.10
CA TYR A 18 11.48 -10.91 1.13
C TYR A 18 10.96 -12.30 0.74
N PRO A 19 11.57 -13.41 1.23
CA PRO A 19 11.15 -14.75 0.84
C PRO A 19 9.72 -15.12 1.27
N SER A 20 9.29 -14.65 2.45
CA SER A 20 7.97 -14.90 2.99
C SER A 20 7.50 -13.77 3.91
N PRO A 21 6.19 -13.59 4.15
CA PRO A 21 5.70 -12.56 5.08
C PRO A 21 6.29 -12.61 6.50
N SER A 22 6.72 -13.79 6.96
CA SER A 22 7.41 -13.92 8.26
C SER A 22 8.84 -13.39 8.27
N ASP A 23 9.40 -13.06 7.10
CA ASP A 23 10.75 -12.49 6.95
C ASP A 23 10.74 -10.96 6.90
N ILE A 24 9.59 -10.29 7.09
CA ILE A 24 9.54 -8.83 7.17
C ILE A 24 10.26 -8.38 8.45
N PRO A 25 11.29 -7.52 8.34
CA PRO A 25 11.95 -6.93 9.49
C PRO A 25 10.99 -6.18 10.43
N ALA A 26 11.17 -6.34 11.74
CA ALA A 26 10.26 -5.76 12.75
C ALA A 26 10.24 -4.22 12.75
N ASP A 27 11.36 -3.59 12.43
CA ASP A 27 11.47 -2.13 12.25
C ASP A 27 10.64 -1.64 11.06
N LEU A 28 10.63 -2.36 9.94
CA LEU A 28 9.78 -2.04 8.79
C LEU A 28 8.30 -2.24 9.09
N LEU A 29 7.95 -3.28 9.88
CA LEU A 29 6.59 -3.48 10.37
C LEU A 29 6.14 -2.30 11.25
N GLU A 30 6.98 -1.83 12.17
CA GLU A 30 6.67 -0.71 13.06
C GLU A 30 6.40 0.58 12.26
N ILE A 31 7.23 0.88 11.26
CA ILE A 31 7.07 2.06 10.41
C ILE A 31 5.77 1.97 9.59
N SER A 32 5.50 0.80 9.00
CA SER A 32 4.28 0.54 8.24
C SER A 32 3.03 0.67 9.12
N ASP A 33 3.02 0.02 10.28
CA ASP A 33 1.90 0.10 11.23
C ASP A 33 1.66 1.54 11.73
N ALA A 34 2.70 2.34 11.88
CA ALA A 34 2.58 3.76 12.22
C ALA A 34 1.98 4.61 11.09
N TYR A 35 2.20 4.23 9.82
CA TYR A 35 1.70 4.95 8.66
C TYR A 35 0.26 4.56 8.30
N GLU A 36 0.04 3.27 8.01
CA GLU A 36 -1.22 2.74 7.45
C GLU A 36 -2.10 2.01 8.48
N GLY A 37 -1.62 1.86 9.71
CA GLY A 37 -2.29 1.13 10.79
C GLY A 37 -1.90 -0.35 10.83
N ALA A 38 -2.05 -0.97 12.00
CA ALA A 38 -1.70 -2.37 12.20
C ALA A 38 -2.69 -3.33 11.52
N THR A 39 -2.24 -4.00 10.46
CA THR A 39 -2.99 -5.06 9.79
C THR A 39 -2.33 -6.41 10.06
N TYR A 40 -3.13 -7.43 10.41
CA TYR A 40 -2.60 -8.77 10.68
C TYR A 40 -3.46 -9.86 10.04
N PRO A 41 -2.84 -10.81 9.30
CA PRO A 41 -1.41 -10.89 8.95
C PRO A 41 -1.03 -9.91 7.83
N ARG A 42 0.13 -9.25 7.98
CA ARG A 42 0.68 -8.34 6.97
C ARG A 42 1.41 -9.12 5.89
N VAL A 43 0.98 -8.98 4.64
CA VAL A 43 1.58 -9.66 3.48
C VAL A 43 2.49 -8.72 2.69
N GLY A 44 2.06 -7.48 2.49
CA GLY A 44 2.81 -6.38 1.90
C GLY A 44 2.78 -5.15 2.80
N PHE A 45 3.59 -4.16 2.48
CA PHE A 45 3.59 -2.86 3.17
C PHE A 45 4.04 -1.74 2.23
N ASN A 46 3.63 -0.53 2.58
CA ASN A 46 4.06 0.67 1.89
C ASN A 46 4.13 1.86 2.84
N PHE A 47 4.96 2.84 2.48
CA PHE A 47 4.95 4.16 3.12
C PHE A 47 5.78 5.17 2.31
N PRO A 48 5.48 6.48 2.43
CA PRO A 48 6.31 7.54 1.91
C PRO A 48 7.71 7.50 2.50
N PHE A 49 8.74 7.68 1.68
CA PHE A 49 10.13 7.71 2.17
C PHE A 49 10.36 8.86 3.15
N SER A 50 9.72 10.01 2.91
CA SER A 50 9.73 11.17 3.81
C SER A 50 9.16 10.86 5.20
N PHE A 51 8.16 9.99 5.28
CA PHE A 51 7.61 9.52 6.56
C PHE A 51 8.66 8.71 7.32
N MET A 52 9.31 7.75 6.67
CA MET A 52 10.39 6.97 7.28
C MET A 52 11.54 7.87 7.77
N CYS A 53 12.01 8.81 6.95
CA CYS A 53 13.09 9.72 7.34
C CYS A 53 12.74 10.58 8.56
N THR A 54 11.46 10.88 8.77
CA THR A 54 10.98 11.63 9.94
C THR A 54 10.82 10.72 11.16
N HIS A 55 10.28 9.52 10.96
CA HIS A 55 9.94 8.58 12.05
C HIS A 55 11.16 7.81 12.56
N THR A 56 12.06 7.40 11.66
CA THR A 56 13.26 6.58 11.93
C THR A 56 14.48 7.13 11.20
N PRO A 57 14.95 8.36 11.52
CA PRO A 57 16.01 9.06 10.77
C PRO A 57 17.36 8.31 10.69
N ARG A 58 17.62 7.39 11.63
CA ARG A 58 18.85 6.58 11.69
C ARG A 58 18.72 5.20 11.03
N HIS A 59 17.57 4.89 10.43
CA HIS A 59 17.34 3.62 9.77
C HIS A 59 18.29 3.46 8.57
N SER A 60 18.80 2.25 8.32
CA SER A 60 19.79 2.01 7.27
C SER A 60 19.26 2.36 5.87
N LEU A 61 17.94 2.31 5.67
CA LEU A 61 17.31 2.66 4.41
C LEU A 61 17.20 4.18 4.16
N THR A 62 17.51 5.05 5.12
CA THR A 62 17.44 6.52 4.89
C THR A 62 18.55 7.03 3.96
N SER A 63 19.51 6.19 3.57
CA SER A 63 20.58 6.53 2.62
C SER A 63 20.19 6.46 1.14
N TYR A 64 18.99 5.97 0.80
CA TYR A 64 18.54 5.86 -0.59
C TYR A 64 17.93 7.18 -1.07
N ASP A 65 18.11 7.51 -2.37
CA ASP A 65 17.42 8.63 -3.03
C ASP A 65 16.16 8.12 -3.74
N VAL A 66 15.06 8.08 -3.00
CA VAL A 66 13.75 7.56 -3.41
C VAL A 66 12.65 8.39 -2.76
N ASP A 67 11.43 8.32 -3.31
CA ASP A 67 10.26 9.03 -2.79
C ASP A 67 9.33 8.11 -1.99
N TYR A 68 9.38 6.80 -2.27
CA TYR A 68 8.41 5.85 -1.73
C TYR A 68 9.04 4.48 -1.46
N VAL A 69 8.49 3.74 -0.50
CA VAL A 69 8.94 2.40 -0.12
C VAL A 69 7.79 1.42 -0.26
N ILE A 70 8.06 0.27 -0.86
CA ILE A 70 7.14 -0.86 -0.93
C ILE A 70 7.81 -2.16 -0.53
N GLY A 71 7.06 -3.06 0.08
CA GLY A 71 7.51 -4.38 0.49
C GLY A 71 6.56 -5.49 0.05
N TYR A 72 7.09 -6.57 -0.52
CA TYR A 72 6.27 -7.71 -0.96
C TYR A 72 7.07 -9.04 -0.98
N PRO A 73 6.38 -10.21 -0.90
CA PRO A 73 7.02 -11.50 -1.00
C PRO A 73 7.64 -11.78 -2.38
N GLU A 74 8.76 -12.50 -2.42
CA GLU A 74 9.38 -12.96 -3.66
C GLU A 74 8.38 -13.83 -4.44
N HIS A 75 8.21 -13.53 -5.72
CA HIS A 75 7.26 -14.18 -6.64
C HIS A 75 5.77 -13.86 -6.41
N ASP A 76 5.40 -13.04 -5.43
CA ASP A 76 4.03 -12.56 -5.28
C ASP A 76 3.77 -11.32 -6.16
N ILE A 77 3.37 -11.60 -7.40
CA ILE A 77 3.11 -10.57 -8.42
C ILE A 77 1.88 -9.73 -8.05
N LEU A 78 0.89 -10.31 -7.37
CA LEU A 78 -0.33 -9.59 -7.03
C LEU A 78 -0.05 -8.55 -5.95
N THR A 79 0.61 -8.95 -4.86
CA THR A 79 1.03 -8.02 -3.81
C THR A 79 1.96 -6.95 -4.37
N LYS A 80 2.95 -7.31 -5.19
CA LYS A 80 3.81 -6.32 -5.87
C LYS A 80 2.98 -5.28 -6.66
N ARG A 81 1.99 -5.73 -7.43
CA ARG A 81 1.14 -4.83 -8.22
C ARG A 81 0.29 -3.92 -7.33
N HIS A 82 -0.22 -4.46 -6.21
CA HIS A 82 -0.99 -3.71 -5.22
C HIS A 82 -0.13 -2.60 -4.59
N GLU A 83 1.05 -2.94 -4.07
CA GLU A 83 1.93 -1.95 -3.44
C GLU A 83 2.41 -0.87 -4.42
N LEU A 84 2.62 -1.22 -5.70
CA LEU A 84 2.94 -0.24 -6.73
C LEU A 84 1.81 0.76 -6.99
N GLN A 85 0.54 0.40 -6.75
CA GLN A 85 -0.56 1.36 -6.85
C GLN A 85 -0.51 2.40 -5.74
N HIS A 86 -0.12 2.01 -4.51
CA HIS A 86 0.09 2.97 -3.41
C HIS A 86 1.19 3.98 -3.76
N ALA A 87 2.33 3.49 -4.29
CA ALA A 87 3.41 4.35 -4.77
C ALA A 87 2.91 5.33 -5.84
N LYS A 88 2.19 4.82 -6.85
CA LYS A 88 1.61 5.64 -7.92
C LYS A 88 0.64 6.69 -7.39
N TYR A 89 -0.27 6.31 -6.49
CA TYR A 89 -1.25 7.20 -5.87
C TYR A 89 -0.60 8.31 -5.04
N HIS A 90 0.50 8.00 -4.37
CA HIS A 90 1.28 8.99 -3.64
C HIS A 90 2.01 9.97 -4.58
N MET A 91 2.73 9.43 -5.57
CA MET A 91 3.71 10.16 -6.38
C MET A 91 3.09 10.90 -7.58
N ASP A 92 1.96 10.45 -8.12
CA ASP A 92 1.28 11.07 -9.26
C ASP A 92 0.00 11.78 -8.82
N SER A 93 0.08 13.11 -8.69
CA SER A 93 -1.05 13.95 -8.30
C SER A 93 -2.21 13.92 -9.32
N THR A 94 -1.91 13.73 -10.60
CA THR A 94 -2.93 13.65 -11.66
C THR A 94 -3.71 12.35 -11.52
N TYR A 95 -2.99 11.23 -11.32
CA TYR A 95 -3.61 9.95 -11.03
C TYR A 95 -4.45 10.00 -9.75
N ARG A 96 -3.93 10.55 -8.66
CA ARG A 96 -4.68 10.73 -7.41
C ARG A 96 -5.98 11.53 -7.60
N ALA A 97 -5.94 12.63 -8.36
CA ALA A 97 -7.13 13.41 -8.67
C ALA A 97 -8.15 12.61 -9.52
N SER A 98 -7.67 11.77 -10.44
CA SER A 98 -8.54 10.91 -11.25
C SER A 98 -9.25 9.84 -10.41
N ILE A 99 -8.58 9.29 -9.40
CA ILE A 99 -9.16 8.35 -8.44
C ILE A 99 -10.22 9.04 -7.58
N GLN A 100 -9.96 10.27 -7.10
CA GLN A 100 -10.97 11.03 -6.37
C GLN A 100 -12.22 11.27 -7.23
N THR A 101 -12.03 11.68 -8.49
CA THR A 101 -13.14 11.86 -9.44
C THR A 101 -13.93 10.56 -9.68
N LEU A 102 -13.22 9.43 -9.81
CA LEU A 102 -13.84 8.11 -9.94
C LEU A 102 -14.63 7.75 -8.67
N TRP A 103 -14.05 7.95 -7.49
CA TRP A 103 -14.70 7.70 -6.21
C TRP A 103 -16.00 8.50 -6.08
N ASP A 104 -15.94 9.80 -6.37
CA ASP A 104 -17.07 10.73 -6.30
C ASP A 104 -18.17 10.42 -7.34
N SER A 105 -17.82 9.71 -8.42
CA SER A 105 -18.79 9.28 -9.42
C SER A 105 -19.68 8.12 -8.96
N PHE A 106 -19.29 7.39 -7.91
CA PHE A 106 -20.08 6.28 -7.40
C PHE A 106 -21.24 6.74 -6.52
N PRO A 107 -22.38 6.02 -6.53
CA PRO A 107 -23.45 6.24 -5.56
C PRO A 107 -22.94 6.09 -4.12
N SER A 108 -23.47 6.90 -3.21
CA SER A 108 -23.11 6.86 -1.78
C SER A 108 -23.27 5.46 -1.16
N SER A 109 -24.26 4.68 -1.63
CA SER A 109 -24.45 3.30 -1.20
C SER A 109 -23.29 2.36 -1.59
N PHE A 110 -22.67 2.58 -2.75
CA PHE A 110 -21.49 1.83 -3.18
C PHE A 110 -20.25 2.27 -2.39
N GLN A 111 -20.05 3.58 -2.23
CA GLN A 111 -18.96 4.12 -1.41
C GLN A 111 -19.01 3.58 0.03
N GLN A 112 -20.20 3.60 0.65
CA GLN A 112 -20.41 3.03 1.99
C GLN A 112 -20.08 1.53 2.01
N LYS A 113 -20.47 0.77 0.99
CA LYS A 113 -20.14 -0.65 0.91
C LYS A 113 -18.63 -0.89 0.85
N VAL A 114 -17.90 -0.13 0.03
CA VAL A 114 -16.44 -0.21 -0.06
C VAL A 114 -15.81 0.11 1.29
N ILE A 115 -16.20 1.22 1.92
CA ILE A 115 -15.70 1.63 3.24
C ILE A 115 -15.94 0.50 4.24
N GLN A 116 -17.16 -0.03 4.32
CA GLN A 116 -17.47 -1.13 5.25
C GLN A 116 -16.60 -2.36 4.97
N GLN A 117 -16.39 -2.72 3.71
CA GLN A 117 -15.53 -3.85 3.35
C GLN A 117 -14.08 -3.64 3.83
N LEU A 118 -13.50 -2.46 3.59
CA LEU A 118 -12.14 -2.13 4.05
C LEU A 118 -12.03 -2.10 5.58
N LEU A 119 -13.03 -1.58 6.28
CA LEU A 119 -13.08 -1.62 7.75
C LEU A 119 -13.17 -3.06 8.28
N HIS A 120 -13.90 -3.95 7.61
CA HIS A 120 -13.91 -5.38 7.96
C HIS A 120 -12.54 -6.04 7.74
N MET A 121 -11.77 -5.56 6.76
CA MET A 121 -10.37 -5.95 6.52
C MET A 121 -9.38 -5.32 7.52
N LYS A 122 -9.87 -4.60 8.52
CA LYS A 122 -9.11 -3.99 9.62
C LYS A 122 -8.29 -2.76 9.26
N TYR A 123 -8.53 -2.14 8.10
CA TYR A 123 -7.98 -0.82 7.82
C TYR A 123 -8.53 0.24 8.78
N PRO A 124 -7.72 1.25 9.16
CA PRO A 124 -8.18 2.31 10.03
C PRO A 124 -9.30 3.14 9.38
N ASN A 125 -10.21 3.67 10.20
CA ASN A 125 -11.27 4.56 9.73
C ASN A 125 -10.74 5.98 9.44
N ARG A 126 -9.87 6.07 8.43
CA ARG A 126 -9.21 7.28 7.95
C ARG A 126 -9.41 7.35 6.44
N MET A 127 -10.14 8.35 5.96
CA MET A 127 -10.59 8.38 4.56
C MET A 127 -9.42 8.39 3.56
N GLU A 128 -8.31 9.01 3.93
CA GLU A 128 -7.09 9.04 3.12
C GLU A 128 -6.48 7.64 2.93
N ILE A 129 -6.51 6.78 3.97
CA ILE A 129 -6.05 5.38 3.87
C ILE A 129 -7.09 4.56 3.11
N LEU A 130 -8.37 4.71 3.44
CA LEU A 130 -9.43 3.95 2.78
C LEU A 130 -9.52 4.23 1.28
N LEU A 131 -9.26 5.46 0.85
CA LEU A 131 -9.28 5.82 -0.57
C LEU A 131 -8.04 5.27 -1.31
N ASP A 132 -6.89 5.24 -0.64
CA ASP A 132 -5.66 4.63 -1.16
C ASP A 132 -5.82 3.09 -1.31
N GLU A 133 -6.39 2.43 -0.30
CA GLU A 133 -6.72 1.00 -0.38
C GLU A 133 -7.78 0.70 -1.43
N PHE A 134 -8.81 1.55 -1.51
CA PHE A 134 -9.83 1.42 -2.55
C PHE A 134 -9.20 1.42 -3.93
N GLN A 135 -8.33 2.37 -4.25
CA GLN A 135 -7.76 2.45 -5.60
C GLN A 135 -6.80 1.31 -5.90
N ALA A 136 -6.02 0.86 -4.91
CA ALA A 136 -5.13 -0.27 -5.07
C ALA A 136 -5.93 -1.52 -5.41
N TYR A 137 -6.91 -1.90 -4.58
CA TYR A 137 -7.77 -3.06 -4.85
C TYR A 137 -8.60 -2.91 -6.13
N TYR A 138 -9.17 -1.72 -6.40
CA TYR A 138 -10.01 -1.51 -7.57
C TYR A 138 -9.27 -1.73 -8.89
N THR A 139 -7.95 -1.48 -8.91
CA THR A 139 -7.12 -1.58 -10.11
C THR A 139 -6.33 -2.88 -10.22
N THR A 140 -6.13 -3.60 -9.12
CA THR A 140 -5.37 -4.87 -9.10
C THR A 140 -6.25 -6.11 -9.02
N GLU A 141 -7.38 -6.03 -8.32
CA GLU A 141 -8.26 -7.17 -8.10
C GLU A 141 -9.26 -7.39 -9.24
N LYS A 142 -9.98 -8.50 -9.14
CA LYS A 142 -11.06 -8.81 -10.08
C LYS A 142 -12.15 -7.71 -10.02
N PRO A 143 -12.83 -7.40 -11.14
CA PRO A 143 -13.86 -6.35 -11.19
C PRO A 143 -15.02 -6.47 -10.19
N ASN A 144 -15.20 -7.64 -9.57
CA ASN A 144 -16.23 -7.91 -8.58
C ASN A 144 -15.71 -7.91 -7.13
N PHE A 145 -14.48 -7.48 -6.87
CA PHE A 145 -13.89 -7.45 -5.52
C PHE A 145 -14.76 -6.65 -4.53
N PHE A 146 -15.20 -5.45 -4.93
CA PHE A 146 -16.16 -4.64 -4.19
C PHE A 146 -17.63 -4.96 -4.55
N GLY A 147 -17.85 -6.06 -5.28
CA GLY A 147 -19.11 -6.43 -5.91
C GLY A 147 -19.52 -5.52 -7.08
N LYS A 148 -20.71 -5.76 -7.62
CA LYS A 148 -21.23 -4.97 -8.75
C LYS A 148 -21.75 -3.62 -8.27
N VAL A 149 -21.41 -2.55 -9.01
CA VAL A 149 -22.12 -1.27 -8.91
C VAL A 149 -23.55 -1.52 -9.40
N ARG A 150 -24.52 -1.51 -8.49
CA ARG A 150 -25.93 -1.53 -8.86
C ARG A 150 -26.27 -0.12 -9.34
N ARG A 151 -26.43 0.03 -10.66
CA ARG A 151 -26.96 1.24 -11.29
C ARG A 151 -28.45 1.35 -11.02
#